data_AF-A0A956J3D3-F1
#
_entry.id   AF-A0A956J3D3-F1
#
_cell.length_a   1.000
_cell.length_b   1.000
_cell.length_c   1.000
_cell.angle_alpha   90.00
_cell.angle_beta   90.00
_cell.angle_gamma   90.00
#
_symmetry.space_group_name_H-M   'P 1'
#
loop_
_entity.id
_entity.type
_entity.pdbx_description
1 polymer ?
#
loop_
_entity_poly.entity_id
_entity_poly.type
_entity_poly.pdbx_seq_one_letter_code
_entity_poly.pdbx_strand_id
1 'polypeptide(L)'
;MLPFQDRYSRQRKLLEVGKRGQARIEALGVVLRGGPEATFAKVYLERAGVSEIELEAGTPEEWPHGVHFEHGGPSKVARGAWTALQHLRRALEAPQED
;
A
#
# COMPACT_ATOMS: atom_id res chain seq x y z
N MET A 1 -19.47 24.46 3.41
CA MET A 1 -18.42 23.42 3.38
C MET A 1 -17.76 23.50 2.02
N LEU A 2 -16.48 23.86 1.94
CA LEU A 2 -15.76 23.69 0.68
C LEU A 2 -15.84 22.20 0.32
N PRO A 3 -16.25 21.84 -0.90
CA PRO A 3 -16.36 20.45 -1.29
C PRO A 3 -14.97 19.87 -1.09
N PHE A 4 -14.83 18.92 -0.17
CA PHE A 4 -13.59 18.18 -0.02
C PHE A 4 -13.28 17.66 -1.41
N GLN A 5 -12.25 18.23 -2.05
CA GLN A 5 -11.72 17.70 -3.29
C GLN A 5 -11.57 16.21 -3.05
N ASP A 6 -12.28 15.43 -3.86
CA ASP A 6 -12.24 13.98 -3.84
C ASP A 6 -10.85 13.50 -3.40
N ARG A 7 -10.80 12.76 -2.29
CA ARG A 7 -9.57 12.41 -1.55
C ARG A 7 -8.50 11.81 -2.48
N TYR A 8 -8.92 11.12 -3.53
CA TYR A 8 -8.05 10.40 -4.47
C TYR A 8 -7.87 11.13 -5.80
N SER A 9 -8.34 12.37 -5.92
CA SER A 9 -8.26 13.18 -7.15
C SER A 9 -6.84 13.30 -7.71
N ARG A 10 -5.81 13.40 -6.87
CA ARG A 10 -4.39 13.42 -7.31
C ARG A 10 -3.93 12.05 -7.79
N GLN A 11 -4.28 10.99 -7.06
CA GLN A 11 -3.90 9.61 -7.37
C GLN A 11 -4.50 9.16 -8.71
N ARG A 12 -5.78 9.49 -8.98
CA ARG A 12 -6.45 9.16 -10.24
C ARG A 12 -5.94 9.90 -11.48
N LYS A 13 -5.10 10.93 -11.32
CA LYS A 13 -4.42 11.59 -12.45
C LYS A 13 -3.21 10.79 -12.93
N LEU A 14 -2.71 9.85 -12.13
CA LEU A 14 -1.64 8.95 -12.54
C LEU A 14 -2.16 7.97 -13.60
N LEU A 15 -1.36 7.73 -14.63
CA LEU A 15 -1.75 6.92 -15.78
C LEU A 15 -2.07 5.48 -15.37
N GLU A 16 -1.26 4.93 -14.48
CA GLU A 16 -1.37 3.59 -13.93
C GLU A 16 -2.57 3.41 -12.99
N VAL A 17 -3.06 4.50 -12.38
CA VAL A 17 -4.22 4.43 -11.48
C VAL A 17 -5.51 4.74 -12.24
N GLY A 18 -5.67 5.96 -12.77
CA GLY A 18 -6.94 6.38 -13.37
C GLY A 18 -8.16 6.13 -12.46
N LYS A 19 -9.36 6.07 -13.04
CA LYS A 19 -10.57 5.69 -12.28
C LYS A 19 -10.62 4.20 -11.95
N ARG A 20 -10.26 3.34 -12.90
CA ARG A 20 -10.33 1.88 -12.77
C ARG A 20 -9.33 1.34 -11.76
N GLY A 21 -8.09 1.83 -11.78
CA GLY A 21 -7.08 1.45 -10.79
C GLY A 21 -7.45 1.92 -9.39
N GLN A 22 -8.07 3.08 -9.22
CA GLN A 22 -8.56 3.49 -7.91
C GLN A 22 -9.65 2.55 -7.38
N ALA A 23 -10.61 2.15 -8.22
CA ALA A 23 -11.62 1.17 -7.83
C ALA A 23 -10.99 -0.18 -7.43
N ARG A 24 -9.93 -0.62 -8.14
CA ARG A 24 -9.17 -1.83 -7.76
C ARG A 24 -8.44 -1.69 -6.42
N ILE A 25 -7.88 -0.52 -6.14
CA ILE A 25 -7.24 -0.24 -4.84
C ILE A 25 -8.29 -0.25 -3.71
N GLU A 26 -9.46 0.33 -3.94
CA GLU A 26 -10.54 0.37 -2.94
C GLU A 26 -11.11 -1.02 -2.62
N ALA A 27 -11.20 -1.89 -3.63
CA ALA A 27 -11.66 -3.27 -3.51
C ALA A 27 -10.58 -4.26 -3.04
N LEU A 28 -9.34 -3.79 -2.79
CA LEU A 28 -8.25 -4.64 -2.37
C LEU A 28 -8.42 -5.07 -0.90
N GLY A 29 -8.43 -6.39 -0.66
CA GLY A 29 -8.22 -6.96 0.67
C GLY A 29 -6.74 -7.25 0.91
N VAL A 30 -6.19 -6.80 2.03
CA VAL A 30 -4.77 -6.99 2.37
C VAL A 30 -4.60 -7.61 3.74
N VAL A 31 -3.78 -8.66 3.82
CA VAL A 31 -3.26 -9.19 5.08
C VAL A 31 -1.78 -8.82 5.18
N LEU A 32 -1.43 -8.03 6.19
CA LEU A 32 -0.06 -7.65 6.49
C LEU A 32 0.47 -8.49 7.65
N ARG A 33 1.61 -9.14 7.42
CA ARG A 33 2.30 -9.94 8.44
C ARG A 33 3.52 -9.21 8.97
N GLY A 34 3.77 -9.34 10.27
CA GLY A 34 5.03 -8.92 10.89
C GLY A 34 4.88 -7.95 12.05
N GLY A 35 5.95 -7.20 12.31
CA GLY A 35 6.07 -6.30 13.45
C GLY A 35 5.68 -4.85 13.14
N PRO A 36 6.31 -3.86 13.80
CA PRO A 36 6.01 -2.43 13.62
C PRO A 36 6.02 -1.94 12.16
N GLU A 37 6.78 -2.59 11.27
CA GLU A 37 6.81 -2.32 9.84
C GLU A 37 5.44 -2.50 9.15
N ALA A 38 4.62 -3.46 9.61
CA ALA A 38 3.27 -3.67 9.08
C ALA A 38 2.35 -2.48 9.39
N THR A 39 2.60 -1.78 10.51
CA THR A 39 1.85 -0.55 10.84
C THR A 39 2.15 0.56 9.84
N PHE A 40 3.41 0.71 9.40
CA PHE A 40 3.75 1.68 8.35
C PHE A 40 3.09 1.33 7.02
N ALA A 41 3.11 0.06 6.61
CA ALA A 41 2.44 -0.38 5.39
C ALA A 41 0.93 -0.09 5.43
N LYS A 42 0.27 -0.41 6.55
CA LYS A 42 -1.15 -0.11 6.76
C LYS A 42 -1.47 1.37 6.52
N VAL A 43 -0.70 2.28 7.11
CA VAL A 43 -0.92 3.73 6.95
C VAL A 43 -0.87 4.16 5.48
N TYR A 44 0.07 3.62 4.69
CA TYR A 44 0.14 3.94 3.27
C TYR A 44 -1.03 3.36 2.47
N LEU A 45 -1.45 2.13 2.76
CA LEU A 45 -2.59 1.48 2.10
C LEU A 45 -3.92 2.19 2.40
N GLU A 46 -4.17 2.55 3.67
CA GLU A 46 -5.35 3.34 4.06
C GLU A 46 -5.38 4.73 3.40
N ARG A 47 -4.19 5.32 3.19
CA ARG A 47 -4.08 6.60 2.48
C ARG A 47 -4.37 6.45 0.99
N ALA A 48 -3.99 5.34 0.39
CA ALA A 48 -4.25 5.02 -1.02
C ALA A 48 -5.71 4.62 -1.29
N GLY A 49 -6.46 4.26 -0.25
CA GLY A 49 -7.90 3.97 -0.30
C GLY A 49 -8.27 2.51 -0.08
N VAL A 50 -7.32 1.66 0.29
CA VAL A 50 -7.58 0.27 0.69
C VAL A 50 -8.42 0.27 1.97
N SER A 51 -9.56 -0.42 1.93
CA SER A 51 -10.55 -0.40 3.01
C SER A 51 -10.47 -1.62 3.93
N GLU A 52 -10.03 -2.77 3.40
CA GLU A 52 -9.93 -4.04 4.12
C GLU A 52 -8.45 -4.38 4.36
N ILE A 53 -7.96 -4.12 5.58
CA ILE A 53 -6.58 -4.40 5.97
C ILE A 53 -6.55 -5.11 7.33
N GLU A 54 -6.00 -6.32 7.34
CA GLU A 54 -5.79 -7.11 8.54
C GLU A 54 -4.30 -7.16 8.91
N LEU A 55 -4.01 -7.12 10.21
CA LEU A 55 -2.67 -7.28 10.75
C LEU A 55 -2.57 -8.65 11.44
N GLU A 56 -1.67 -9.49 10.95
CA GLU A 56 -1.41 -10.82 11.49
C GLU A 56 0.01 -10.92 12.07
N ALA A 57 0.15 -11.68 13.15
CA ALA A 57 1.47 -12.14 13.58
C ALA A 57 2.02 -13.13 12.55
N GLY A 58 3.31 -13.02 12.21
CA GLY A 58 3.94 -13.94 11.28
C GLY A 58 5.23 -13.39 10.70
N THR A 59 5.77 -14.10 9.71
CA THR A 59 6.97 -13.67 8.99
C THR A 59 6.59 -12.55 8.00
N PRO A 60 7.20 -11.36 8.11
CA PRO A 60 6.99 -10.29 7.16
C PRO A 60 7.49 -10.65 5.76
N GLU A 61 6.90 -10.04 4.72
CA GLU A 61 7.35 -10.20 3.33
C GLU A 61 8.85 -9.91 3.17
N GLU A 62 9.50 -10.60 2.24
CA GLU A 62 10.93 -10.41 1.94
C GLU A 62 11.24 -8.95 1.62
N TRP A 63 12.32 -8.42 2.20
CA TRP A 63 12.74 -7.03 2.03
C TRP A 63 14.20 -6.99 1.55
N PRO A 64 14.46 -6.91 0.23
CA PRO A 64 15.81 -7.04 -0.32
C PRO A 64 16.69 -5.81 -0.07
N HIS A 65 16.09 -4.66 0.21
CA HIS A 65 16.82 -3.39 0.30
C HIS A 65 17.33 -3.08 1.72
N GLY A 66 17.15 -3.99 2.68
CA GLY A 66 17.58 -3.79 4.07
C GLY A 66 19.08 -3.51 4.20
N VAL A 67 19.89 -4.07 3.29
CA VAL A 67 21.34 -3.89 3.24
C VAL A 67 21.80 -2.44 3.00
N HIS A 68 20.92 -1.58 2.49
CA HIS A 68 21.24 -0.18 2.21
C HIS A 68 21.02 0.75 3.41
N PHE A 69 20.53 0.23 4.53
CA PHE A 69 20.20 1.02 5.71
C PHE A 69 21.16 0.72 6.85
N GLU A 70 21.88 1.74 7.29
CA GLU A 70 22.72 1.66 8.49
C GLU A 70 21.89 1.55 9.78
N HIS A 71 20.68 2.13 9.79
CA HIS A 71 19.85 2.23 10.99
C HIS A 71 18.49 1.53 10.83
N GLY A 72 18.10 0.80 11.88
CA GLY A 72 16.87 0.02 11.89
C GLY A 72 15.58 0.86 11.85
N GLY A 73 15.57 2.08 12.38
CA GLY A 73 14.40 2.97 12.36
C GLY A 73 13.97 3.32 10.92
N PRO A 74 14.80 4.01 10.13
CA PRO A 74 14.54 4.29 8.72
C PRO A 74 14.29 3.02 7.89
N SER A 75 15.03 1.93 8.15
CA SER A 75 14.83 0.65 7.46
C SER A 75 13.41 0.10 7.64
N LYS A 76 12.84 0.17 8.85
CA LYS A 76 11.46 -0.27 9.12
C LYS A 76 10.42 0.56 8.38
N VAL A 77 10.60 1.89 8.32
CA VAL A 77 9.70 2.78 7.58
C VAL A 77 9.76 2.49 6.09
N ALA A 78 10.98 2.38 5.54
CA ALA A 78 11.19 2.06 4.13
C ALA A 78 10.61 0.69 3.75
N ARG A 79 10.80 -0.31 4.60
CA ARG A 79 10.19 -1.64 4.43
C ARG A 79 8.67 -1.55 4.37
N GLY A 80 8.04 -0.85 5.32
CA GLY A 80 6.58 -0.69 5.31
C GLY A 80 6.05 0.04 4.07
N ALA A 81 6.71 1.12 3.66
CA ALA A 81 6.35 1.84 2.43
C ALA A 81 6.50 0.97 1.18
N TRP A 82 7.58 0.18 1.10
CA TRP A 82 7.80 -0.75 0.00
C TRP A 82 6.76 -1.88 -0.03
N THR A 83 6.45 -2.49 1.12
CA THR A 83 5.41 -3.52 1.19
C THR A 83 4.07 -2.97 0.69
N ALA A 84 3.66 -1.78 1.13
CA ALA A 84 2.45 -1.13 0.63
C ALA A 84 2.49 -0.93 -0.90
N LEU A 85 3.62 -0.46 -1.43
CA LEU A 85 3.80 -0.29 -2.87
C LEU A 85 3.66 -1.62 -3.63
N GLN A 86 4.22 -2.72 -3.11
CA GLN A 86 4.11 -4.03 -3.74
C GLN A 86 2.66 -4.51 -3.84
N HIS A 87 1.86 -4.32 -2.79
CA HIS A 87 0.42 -4.63 -2.84
C HIS A 87 -0.33 -3.77 -3.87
N LEU A 88 -0.07 -2.46 -3.88
CA LEU A 88 -0.70 -1.55 -4.84
C LEU A 88 -0.33 -1.89 -6.28
N ARG A 89 0.94 -2.22 -6.55
CA ARG A 89 1.39 -2.65 -7.88
C ARG A 89 0.67 -3.91 -8.34
N ARG A 90 0.63 -4.95 -7.50
CA ARG A 90 -0.08 -6.20 -7.79
C ARG A 90 -1.56 -5.93 -8.12
N ALA A 91 -2.22 -5.04 -7.37
CA ALA A 91 -3.62 -4.67 -7.62
C ALA A 91 -3.83 -3.93 -8.96
N LEU A 92 -2.87 -3.11 -9.37
CA LEU A 92 -2.94 -2.36 -10.62
C LEU A 92 -2.55 -3.20 -11.85
N GLU A 93 -1.67 -4.19 -11.66
CA GLU A 93 -1.16 -5.12 -12.69
C GLU A 93 -2.08 -6.35 -12.90
N ALA A 94 -3.02 -6.64 -12.00
CA ALA A 94 -3.93 -7.78 -12.13
C ALA A 94 -4.79 -7.72 -13.42
N PRO A 95 -4.83 -8.82 -14.21
CA PRO A 95 -5.67 -8.90 -15.41
C PRO A 95 -7.17 -8.85 -15.04
N GLN A 96 -7.99 -8.35 -15.96
CA GLN A 96 -9.44 -8.26 -15.77
C GLN A 96 -10.03 -9.67 -15.78
N GLU A 97 -10.79 -10.05 -14.74
CA GLU A 97 -11.85 -11.04 -14.91
C GLU A 97 -13.06 -10.28 -15.48
N ASP A 98 -13.43 -10.62 -16.73
CA ASP A 98 -14.59 -10.10 -17.46
C ASP A 98 -15.91 -10.66 -16.95
#